data_AF-A0AAD7NRF0-F1
#
_entry.id   AF-A0AAD7NRF0-F1
#
_cell.length_a   1.000
_cell.length_b   1.000
_cell.length_c   1.000
_cell.angle_alpha   90.00
_cell.angle_beta   90.00
_cell.angle_gamma   90.00
#
_symmetry.space_group_name_H-M   'P 1'
#
loop_
_entity.id
_entity.type
_entity.pdbx_description
1 polymer ?
#
loop_
_entity_poly.entity_id
_entity_poly.type
_entity_poly.pdbx_seq_one_letter_code
_entity_poly.pdbx_strand_id
1 'polypeptide(L)'
;MDLPPVASDSNPQALVRFEPSDHALLLAPPQRRPRGPGLTVSRISNRIGHALEPVVNSLFRLVGPEHWRSRIEDLFGDDGGREMALNELHRKIRNPNCSSGRLKPLEGHCHELLKLARPESTTVRTQLITFQILVAMITRYPGIRCTLRADKDLKKVSATDPSLSSVWKRPYQSGGAEWSFYRDFAVFCISDNAFEFTQLLEAEPPGDLSRLTLEHLSEKVLIEKLLGHARDGPEFHPSRLCAIRYLEGILELPSFWGRFPPEPCAERDRQRFLDVLSEFCSTILQLLEDTGGDAADMSVNSSPSMNAGRMAVEVLSCSVLNGLLRLRDLNNLPLRRPTSLPQIVSTLLSDRTRFDRAFEPASRVKAMFDSPPSSPTDDEDECFPSVEILH
;
A
#
# COMPACT_ATOMS: atom_id res chain seq x y z
N MET A 1 61.41 -14.57 18.03
CA MET A 1 61.39 -14.15 16.61
C MET A 1 60.49 -12.95 16.54
N ASP A 2 61.13 -11.79 16.66
CA ASP A 2 60.49 -10.49 16.79
C ASP A 2 59.98 -10.01 15.44
N LEU A 3 58.71 -9.61 15.40
CA LEU A 3 58.11 -8.93 14.27
C LEU A 3 58.43 -7.42 14.36
N PRO A 4 58.79 -6.75 13.25
CA PRO A 4 59.03 -5.31 13.25
C PRO A 4 57.72 -4.51 13.17
N PRO A 5 57.71 -3.25 13.62
CA PRO A 5 56.52 -2.41 13.64
C PRO A 5 56.24 -1.79 12.26
N VAL A 6 54.95 -1.75 11.90
CA VAL A 6 54.43 -1.03 10.73
C VAL A 6 54.35 0.46 11.08
N ALA A 7 55.06 1.28 10.29
CA ALA A 7 55.04 2.72 10.37
C ALA A 7 53.72 3.29 9.81
N SER A 8 53.15 4.21 10.58
CA SER A 8 52.01 5.06 10.29
C SER A 8 52.44 6.26 9.43
N ASP A 9 51.98 6.31 8.18
CA ASP A 9 52.06 7.52 7.34
C ASP A 9 50.69 8.20 7.28
N SER A 10 50.58 9.27 8.05
CA SER A 10 49.51 10.28 7.99
C SER A 10 49.85 11.29 6.90
N ASN A 11 49.12 11.26 5.78
CA ASN A 11 49.20 12.27 4.72
C ASN A 11 48.00 13.24 4.83
N PRO A 12 48.21 14.53 5.12
CA PRO A 12 47.12 15.49 5.22
C PRO A 12 46.66 15.96 3.83
N GLN A 13 45.34 15.91 3.65
CA GLN A 13 44.64 16.39 2.46
C GLN A 13 44.94 17.87 2.18
N ALA A 14 45.49 18.15 1.01
CA ALA A 14 45.61 19.50 0.47
C ALA A 14 44.22 20.00 0.03
N LEU A 15 43.73 21.00 0.75
CA LEU A 15 42.50 21.74 0.50
C LEU A 15 42.68 22.61 -0.75
N VAL A 16 42.28 22.11 -1.93
CA VAL A 16 42.22 22.93 -3.15
C VAL A 16 40.97 23.81 -3.08
N ARG A 17 41.15 25.08 -2.70
CA ARG A 17 40.14 26.13 -2.87
C ARG A 17 39.95 26.38 -4.37
N PHE A 18 38.77 26.06 -4.88
CA PHE A 18 38.31 26.56 -6.17
C PHE A 18 37.73 27.97 -5.98
N GLU A 19 38.40 28.97 -6.53
CA GLU A 19 37.79 30.28 -6.75
C GLU A 19 36.91 30.24 -8.01
N PRO A 20 35.68 30.80 -7.98
CA PRO A 20 34.88 30.96 -9.17
C PRO A 20 35.44 32.12 -10.00
N SER A 21 36.11 31.79 -11.11
CA SER A 21 36.51 32.78 -12.10
C SER A 21 35.27 33.22 -12.90
N ASP A 22 34.74 34.39 -12.54
CA ASP A 22 33.86 35.20 -13.37
C ASP A 22 34.63 35.68 -14.60
N HIS A 23 34.59 34.97 -15.74
CA HIS A 23 34.84 35.59 -17.05
C HIS A 23 34.25 34.79 -18.23
N ALA A 24 33.66 35.58 -19.12
CA ALA A 24 33.45 35.35 -20.55
C ALA A 24 32.26 34.47 -20.99
N LEU A 25 31.12 35.14 -21.16
CA LEU A 25 30.15 34.84 -22.21
C LEU A 25 30.83 34.93 -23.59
N LEU A 26 31.60 33.91 -23.96
CA LEU A 26 31.99 33.70 -25.35
C LEU A 26 30.74 33.25 -26.10
N LEU A 27 30.24 34.13 -26.96
CA LEU A 27 29.29 33.84 -28.02
C LEU A 27 29.71 32.54 -28.72
N ALA A 28 29.02 31.46 -28.40
CA ALA A 28 29.23 30.18 -29.08
C ALA A 28 29.06 30.44 -30.59
N PRO A 29 30.03 30.04 -31.43
CA PRO A 29 29.91 30.22 -32.87
C PRO A 29 28.60 29.57 -33.33
N PRO A 30 27.87 30.19 -34.28
CA PRO A 30 26.59 29.67 -34.73
C PRO A 30 26.78 28.22 -35.16
N GLN A 31 26.22 27.28 -34.38
CA GLN A 31 26.33 25.87 -34.70
C GLN A 31 25.78 25.68 -36.11
N ARG A 32 26.68 25.33 -37.04
CA ARG A 32 26.31 25.02 -38.41
C ARG A 32 25.36 23.83 -38.32
N ARG A 33 24.08 24.11 -38.55
CA ARG A 33 23.05 23.06 -38.62
C ARG A 33 23.59 21.98 -39.57
N PRO A 34 23.74 20.74 -39.10
CA PRO A 34 24.19 19.68 -39.98
C PRO A 34 23.26 19.70 -41.21
N ARG A 35 23.84 19.67 -42.41
CA ARG A 35 23.10 19.54 -43.66
C ARG A 35 23.68 18.31 -44.33
N GLY A 36 22.94 17.22 -44.26
CA GLY A 36 23.35 15.95 -44.84
C GLY A 36 22.16 14.99 -44.93
N PRO A 37 22.23 13.99 -45.82
CA PRO A 37 21.16 13.02 -46.06
C PRO A 37 20.72 12.28 -44.78
N GLY A 38 21.61 12.15 -43.79
CA GLY A 38 21.28 11.57 -42.48
C GLY A 38 20.19 12.32 -41.70
N LEU A 39 20.03 13.63 -41.88
CA LEU A 39 18.94 14.40 -41.27
C LEU A 39 17.59 14.14 -41.92
N THR A 40 17.58 13.91 -43.24
CA THR A 40 16.37 13.57 -43.98
C THR A 40 15.87 12.20 -43.52
N VAL A 41 16.78 11.22 -43.39
CA VAL A 41 16.46 9.88 -42.86
C VAL A 41 15.98 9.94 -41.41
N SER A 42 16.65 10.70 -40.54
CA SER A 42 16.22 10.88 -39.14
C SER A 42 14.83 11.52 -39.02
N ARG A 43 14.51 12.54 -39.83
CA ARG A 43 13.19 13.17 -39.83
C ARG A 43 12.10 12.23 -40.34
N ILE A 44 12.40 11.43 -41.37
CA ILE A 44 11.46 10.44 -41.88
C ILE A 44 11.22 9.35 -40.84
N SER A 45 12.29 8.83 -40.22
CA SER A 45 12.19 7.84 -39.13
C SER A 45 11.37 8.36 -37.96
N ASN A 46 11.59 9.60 -37.51
CA ASN A 46 10.83 10.21 -36.42
C ASN A 46 9.35 10.44 -36.81
N ARG A 47 9.07 10.84 -38.05
CA ARG A 47 7.68 10.97 -38.53
C ARG A 47 6.96 9.64 -38.59
N ILE A 48 7.64 8.59 -39.06
CA ILE A 48 7.09 7.23 -39.07
C ILE A 48 6.88 6.75 -37.63
N GLY A 49 7.84 6.99 -36.73
CA GLY A 49 7.71 6.69 -35.31
C GLY A 49 6.49 7.35 -34.68
N HIS A 50 6.30 8.66 -34.88
CA HIS A 50 5.12 9.38 -34.38
C HIS A 50 3.80 8.94 -35.02
N ALA A 51 3.81 8.51 -36.28
CA ALA A 51 2.60 8.00 -36.94
C ALA A 51 2.24 6.58 -36.46
N LEU A 52 3.24 5.76 -36.13
CA LEU A 52 3.05 4.39 -35.63
C LEU A 52 2.78 4.34 -34.13
N GLU A 53 3.24 5.32 -33.36
CA GLU A 53 3.10 5.39 -31.91
C GLU A 53 1.62 5.26 -31.44
N PRO A 54 0.62 5.94 -32.02
CA PRO A 54 -0.79 5.73 -31.66
C PRO A 54 -1.29 4.31 -31.95
N VAL A 55 -0.83 3.70 -33.05
CA VAL A 55 -1.23 2.34 -33.45
C VAL A 55 -0.61 1.32 -32.50
N VAL A 56 0.68 1.46 -32.20
CA VAL A 56 1.39 0.60 -31.24
C VAL A 56 0.81 0.78 -29.83
N ASN A 57 0.51 2.01 -29.41
CA ASN A 57 -0.14 2.26 -28.12
C ASN A 57 -1.56 1.69 -28.07
N SER A 58 -2.31 1.74 -29.17
CA SER A 58 -3.63 1.11 -29.28
C SER A 58 -3.53 -0.41 -29.18
N LEU A 59 -2.61 -1.03 -29.92
CA LEU A 59 -2.35 -2.47 -29.83
C LEU A 59 -1.86 -2.89 -28.44
N PHE A 60 -1.01 -2.08 -27.80
CA PHE A 60 -0.57 -2.29 -26.43
C PHE A 60 -1.72 -2.17 -25.43
N ARG A 61 -2.69 -1.28 -25.66
CA ARG A 61 -3.92 -1.20 -24.85
C ARG A 61 -4.86 -2.39 -25.07
N LEU A 62 -4.74 -3.09 -26.20
CA LEU A 62 -5.58 -4.24 -26.55
C LEU A 62 -4.97 -5.58 -26.10
N VAL A 63 -3.65 -5.66 -25.92
CA VAL A 63 -2.95 -6.94 -25.66
C VAL A 63 -1.91 -6.84 -24.53
N GLY A 64 -1.63 -5.65 -24.04
CA GLY A 64 -0.62 -5.40 -23.01
C GLY A 64 -1.08 -5.72 -21.58
N PRO A 65 -0.18 -5.60 -20.60
CA PRO A 65 -0.47 -5.97 -19.21
C PRO A 65 -1.65 -5.19 -18.61
N GLU A 66 -1.77 -3.90 -18.92
CA GLU A 66 -2.87 -3.04 -18.45
C GLU A 66 -4.23 -3.47 -19.01
N HIS A 67 -4.26 -4.05 -20.21
CA HIS A 67 -5.50 -4.61 -20.77
C HIS A 67 -6.03 -5.71 -19.84
N TRP A 68 -5.17 -6.66 -19.49
CA TRP A 68 -5.54 -7.79 -18.66
C TRP A 68 -5.84 -7.39 -17.23
N ARG A 69 -5.12 -6.40 -16.69
CA ARG A 69 -5.46 -5.76 -15.41
C ARG A 69 -6.91 -5.25 -15.44
N SER A 70 -7.25 -4.39 -16.40
CA SER A 70 -8.60 -3.84 -16.53
C SER A 70 -9.65 -4.94 -16.64
N ARG A 71 -9.39 -5.98 -17.46
CA ARG A 71 -10.30 -7.12 -17.60
C ARG A 71 -10.52 -7.89 -16.31
N ILE A 72 -9.50 -8.01 -15.46
CA ILE A 72 -9.67 -8.65 -14.14
C ILE A 72 -10.42 -7.70 -13.20
N GLU A 73 -10.05 -6.42 -13.14
CA GLU A 73 -10.74 -5.42 -12.33
C GLU A 73 -12.23 -5.32 -12.68
N ASP A 74 -12.61 -5.40 -13.96
CA ASP A 74 -13.99 -5.47 -14.44
C ASP A 74 -14.76 -6.69 -13.88
N LEU A 75 -14.08 -7.84 -13.69
CA LEU A 75 -14.70 -9.02 -13.08
C LEU A 75 -15.01 -8.81 -11.61
N PHE A 76 -14.25 -7.96 -10.91
CA PHE A 76 -14.54 -7.59 -9.53
C PHE A 76 -15.57 -6.46 -9.47
N GLY A 77 -15.56 -5.52 -10.42
CA GLY A 77 -16.52 -4.42 -10.50
C GLY A 77 -16.25 -3.32 -9.49
N ASP A 78 -17.29 -2.54 -9.19
CA ASP A 78 -17.23 -1.47 -8.19
C ASP A 78 -17.11 -2.01 -6.75
N ASP A 79 -17.12 -1.14 -5.75
CA ASP A 79 -16.83 -1.52 -4.38
C ASP A 79 -17.79 -2.59 -3.82
N GLY A 80 -19.09 -2.48 -4.10
CA GLY A 80 -20.08 -3.49 -3.71
C GLY A 80 -19.95 -4.77 -4.54
N GLY A 81 -19.69 -4.64 -5.84
CA GLY A 81 -19.43 -5.78 -6.72
C GLY A 81 -18.17 -6.56 -6.33
N ARG A 82 -17.14 -5.86 -5.84
CA ARG A 82 -15.81 -6.40 -5.53
C ARG A 82 -15.88 -7.39 -4.39
N GLU A 83 -16.54 -7.02 -3.30
CA GLU A 83 -16.66 -7.90 -2.14
C GLU A 83 -17.46 -9.18 -2.47
N MET A 84 -18.54 -9.06 -3.24
CA MET A 84 -19.30 -10.21 -3.73
C MET A 84 -18.44 -11.13 -4.62
N ALA A 85 -17.67 -10.55 -5.55
CA ALA A 85 -16.76 -11.30 -6.41
C ALA A 85 -15.64 -11.97 -5.61
N LEU A 86 -15.10 -11.31 -4.60
CA LEU A 86 -14.09 -11.84 -3.70
C LEU A 86 -14.63 -13.03 -2.86
N ASN A 87 -15.85 -12.94 -2.34
CA ASN A 87 -16.52 -14.07 -1.69
C ASN A 87 -16.81 -15.22 -2.67
N GLU A 88 -17.20 -14.92 -3.90
CA GLU A 88 -17.41 -15.92 -4.96
C GLU A 88 -16.09 -16.63 -5.33
N LEU A 89 -14.97 -15.88 -5.38
CA LEU A 89 -13.63 -16.40 -5.61
C LEU A 89 -13.19 -17.31 -4.47
N HIS A 90 -13.33 -16.87 -3.23
CA HIS A 90 -13.02 -17.65 -2.04
C HIS A 90 -13.76 -18.99 -2.05
N ARG A 91 -15.08 -18.97 -2.32
CA ARG A 91 -15.90 -20.18 -2.44
C ARG A 91 -15.41 -21.11 -3.56
N LYS A 92 -15.01 -20.56 -4.71
CA LYS A 92 -14.45 -21.33 -5.84
C LYS A 92 -13.12 -22.00 -5.47
N ILE A 93 -12.26 -21.31 -4.73
CA ILE A 93 -10.98 -21.86 -4.25
C ILE A 93 -11.23 -23.02 -3.28
N ARG A 94 -12.17 -22.86 -2.34
CA ARG A 94 -12.55 -23.91 -1.38
C ARG A 94 -13.28 -25.09 -2.03
N ASN A 95 -14.08 -24.83 -3.06
CA ASN A 95 -14.81 -25.85 -3.81
C ASN A 95 -14.65 -25.59 -5.32
N PRO A 96 -13.66 -26.22 -5.97
CA PRO A 96 -13.40 -26.04 -7.41
C PRO A 96 -14.56 -26.44 -8.32
N ASN A 97 -15.48 -27.29 -7.82
CA ASN A 97 -16.68 -27.70 -8.56
C ASN A 97 -17.81 -26.66 -8.50
N CYS A 98 -17.64 -25.61 -7.70
CA CYS A 98 -18.61 -24.53 -7.61
C CYS A 98 -18.59 -23.71 -8.90
N SER A 99 -19.70 -23.73 -9.64
CA SER A 99 -19.84 -22.94 -10.86
C SER A 99 -20.02 -21.46 -10.51
N SER A 100 -18.90 -20.75 -10.43
CA SER A 100 -18.86 -19.28 -10.31
C SER A 100 -18.92 -18.67 -11.71
N GLY A 101 -20.13 -18.34 -12.16
CA GLY A 101 -20.39 -17.89 -13.54
C GLY A 101 -19.65 -16.60 -13.91
N ARG A 102 -19.56 -15.64 -12.98
CA ARG A 102 -18.91 -14.34 -13.20
C ARG A 102 -17.39 -14.48 -13.32
N LEU A 103 -16.80 -15.33 -12.49
CA LEU A 103 -15.34 -15.52 -12.41
C LEU A 103 -14.81 -16.61 -13.35
N LYS A 104 -15.64 -17.17 -14.23
CA LYS A 104 -15.21 -18.15 -15.23
C LYS A 104 -14.05 -17.65 -16.10
N PRO A 105 -14.01 -16.38 -16.55
CA PRO A 105 -12.90 -15.87 -17.37
C PRO A 105 -11.60 -15.61 -16.59
N LEU A 106 -11.64 -15.57 -15.25
CA LEU A 106 -10.52 -15.12 -14.43
C LEU A 106 -9.24 -15.93 -14.68
N GLU A 107 -9.34 -17.26 -14.75
CA GLU A 107 -8.20 -18.15 -15.02
C GLU A 107 -7.55 -17.82 -16.37
N GLY A 108 -8.35 -17.53 -17.39
CA GLY A 108 -7.84 -17.13 -18.72
C GLY A 108 -7.11 -15.80 -18.69
N HIS A 109 -7.65 -14.80 -17.98
CA HIS A 109 -6.99 -13.50 -17.84
C HIS A 109 -5.69 -13.60 -17.03
N CYS A 110 -5.69 -14.38 -15.94
CA CYS A 110 -4.50 -14.69 -15.15
C CYS A 110 -3.43 -15.42 -15.99
N HIS A 111 -3.83 -16.37 -16.84
CA HIS A 111 -2.92 -17.07 -17.75
C HIS A 111 -2.21 -16.11 -18.70
N GLU A 112 -2.94 -15.20 -19.34
CA GLU A 112 -2.34 -14.23 -20.26
C GLU A 112 -1.41 -13.24 -19.54
N LEU A 113 -1.74 -12.83 -18.31
CA LEU A 113 -0.81 -12.05 -17.46
C LEU A 113 0.48 -12.81 -17.15
N LEU A 114 0.39 -14.08 -16.75
CA LEU A 114 1.57 -14.91 -16.49
C LEU A 114 2.42 -15.12 -17.75
N LYS A 115 1.77 -15.25 -18.90
CA LYS A 115 2.46 -15.32 -20.19
C LYS A 115 3.20 -14.01 -20.49
N LEU A 116 2.67 -12.84 -20.13
CA LEU A 116 3.38 -11.56 -20.27
C LEU A 116 4.52 -11.37 -19.24
N ALA A 117 4.54 -12.15 -18.16
CA ALA A 117 5.63 -12.15 -17.20
C ALA A 117 6.88 -12.91 -17.70
N ARG A 118 6.74 -13.68 -18.78
CA ARG A 118 7.81 -14.54 -19.31
C ARG A 118 8.81 -13.81 -20.22
N PRO A 119 10.10 -14.20 -20.20
CA PRO A 119 11.13 -13.59 -21.04
C PRO A 119 10.84 -13.69 -22.54
N GLU A 120 10.33 -14.84 -22.97
CA GLU A 120 10.26 -15.26 -24.37
C GLU A 120 9.17 -14.50 -25.15
N SER A 121 8.19 -13.96 -24.44
CA SER A 121 6.97 -13.39 -25.01
C SER A 121 6.96 -11.87 -25.05
N THR A 122 7.90 -11.19 -24.38
CA THR A 122 7.76 -9.76 -24.08
C THR A 122 9.08 -8.99 -24.03
N THR A 123 8.99 -7.67 -23.88
CA THR A 123 10.14 -6.79 -23.59
C THR A 123 10.40 -6.68 -22.08
N VAL A 124 11.59 -6.20 -21.68
CA VAL A 124 11.92 -5.91 -20.26
C VAL A 124 10.89 -4.97 -19.63
N ARG A 125 10.51 -3.90 -20.34
CA ARG A 125 9.53 -2.92 -19.86
C ARG A 125 8.15 -3.56 -19.66
N THR A 126 7.71 -4.40 -20.60
CA THR A 126 6.44 -5.10 -20.48
C THR A 126 6.44 -6.03 -19.27
N GLN A 127 7.50 -6.79 -19.04
CA GLN A 127 7.62 -7.63 -17.84
C GLN A 127 7.61 -6.83 -16.56
N LEU A 128 8.33 -5.71 -16.50
CA LEU A 128 8.32 -4.84 -15.32
C LEU A 128 6.90 -4.41 -14.96
N ILE A 129 6.15 -3.91 -15.94
CA ILE A 129 4.74 -3.53 -15.76
C ILE A 129 3.91 -4.75 -15.33
N THR A 130 4.12 -5.91 -15.95
CA THR A 130 3.44 -7.15 -15.55
C THR A 130 3.73 -7.53 -14.10
N PHE A 131 4.97 -7.43 -13.62
CA PHE A 131 5.31 -7.72 -12.23
C PHE A 131 4.64 -6.74 -11.26
N GLN A 132 4.64 -5.45 -11.59
CA GLN A 132 3.93 -4.42 -10.82
C GLN A 132 2.43 -4.75 -10.72
N ILE A 133 1.81 -5.16 -11.83
CA ILE A 133 0.40 -5.57 -11.85
C ILE A 133 0.20 -6.85 -11.04
N LEU A 134 1.03 -7.87 -11.20
CA LEU A 134 0.91 -9.11 -10.43
C LEU A 134 0.96 -8.85 -8.92
N VAL A 135 1.94 -8.06 -8.46
CA VAL A 135 2.04 -7.64 -7.06
C VAL A 135 0.76 -6.93 -6.63
N ALA A 136 0.33 -5.91 -7.36
CA ALA A 136 -0.87 -5.14 -7.02
C ALA A 136 -2.13 -6.03 -6.97
N MET A 137 -2.32 -6.92 -7.93
CA MET A 137 -3.50 -7.78 -8.01
C MET A 137 -3.52 -8.83 -6.88
N ILE A 138 -2.39 -9.45 -6.58
CA ILE A 138 -2.31 -10.48 -5.53
C ILE A 138 -2.60 -9.88 -4.16
N THR A 139 -2.01 -8.73 -3.87
CA THR A 139 -2.16 -8.11 -2.55
C THR A 139 -3.49 -7.41 -2.37
N ARG A 140 -4.09 -6.90 -3.46
CA ARG A 140 -5.40 -6.21 -3.42
C ARG A 140 -6.57 -7.17 -3.40
N TYR A 141 -6.46 -8.32 -4.06
CA TYR A 141 -7.55 -9.28 -4.21
C TYR A 141 -7.15 -10.66 -3.65
N PRO A 142 -7.45 -10.92 -2.35
CA PRO A 142 -7.19 -12.22 -1.73
C PRO A 142 -7.75 -13.37 -2.57
N GLY A 143 -6.93 -14.40 -2.81
CA GLY A 143 -7.29 -15.57 -3.62
C GLY A 143 -6.89 -15.50 -5.09
N ILE A 144 -6.52 -14.33 -5.65
CA ILE A 144 -5.96 -14.26 -7.01
C ILE A 144 -4.66 -15.08 -7.09
N ARG A 145 -3.84 -15.08 -6.03
CA ARG A 145 -2.63 -15.90 -5.94
C ARG A 145 -2.94 -17.39 -6.17
N CYS A 146 -3.97 -17.92 -5.52
CA CYS A 146 -4.40 -19.31 -5.71
C CYS A 146 -4.75 -19.60 -7.18
N THR A 147 -5.43 -18.65 -7.83
CA THR A 147 -5.80 -18.76 -9.26
C THR A 147 -4.56 -18.76 -10.15
N LEU A 148 -3.60 -17.87 -9.91
CA LEU A 148 -2.32 -17.82 -10.62
C LEU A 148 -1.52 -19.12 -10.40
N ARG A 149 -1.48 -19.64 -9.17
CA ARG A 149 -0.78 -20.88 -8.82
C ARG A 149 -1.41 -22.13 -9.43
N ALA A 150 -2.72 -22.11 -9.68
CA ALA A 150 -3.43 -23.18 -10.35
C ALA A 150 -3.12 -23.25 -11.86
N ASP A 151 -2.51 -22.21 -12.43
CA ASP A 151 -2.11 -22.18 -13.83
C ASP A 151 -1.18 -23.35 -14.17
N LYS A 152 -1.44 -23.99 -15.32
CA LYS A 152 -0.70 -25.17 -15.81
C LYS A 152 0.83 -24.98 -15.84
N ASP A 153 1.26 -23.74 -16.03
CA ASP A 153 2.67 -23.39 -16.16
C ASP A 153 3.35 -23.23 -14.81
N LEU A 154 2.67 -22.62 -13.83
CA LEU A 154 3.19 -22.47 -12.47
C LEU A 154 3.01 -23.74 -11.63
N LYS A 155 1.99 -24.55 -11.92
CA LYS A 155 1.74 -25.83 -11.23
C LYS A 155 2.88 -26.83 -11.38
N LYS A 156 3.66 -26.73 -12.46
CA LYS A 156 4.84 -27.59 -12.74
C LYS A 156 6.10 -27.10 -12.04
N VAL A 157 6.09 -25.87 -11.54
CA VAL A 157 7.25 -25.22 -10.94
C VAL A 157 7.10 -25.34 -9.44
N SER A 158 8.17 -25.78 -8.77
CA SER A 158 8.20 -25.78 -7.31
C SER A 158 7.85 -24.39 -6.79
N ALA A 159 7.08 -24.34 -5.71
CA ALA A 159 6.58 -23.10 -5.14
C ALA A 159 7.63 -22.22 -4.46
N THR A 160 8.90 -22.59 -4.58
CA THR A 160 10.02 -21.91 -3.92
C THR A 160 10.45 -20.70 -4.73
N ASP A 161 10.89 -19.65 -4.04
CA ASP A 161 11.33 -18.40 -4.67
C ASP A 161 12.39 -18.60 -5.77
N PRO A 162 13.42 -19.46 -5.61
CA PRO A 162 14.42 -19.68 -6.65
C PRO A 162 13.83 -20.29 -7.93
N SER A 163 12.85 -21.19 -7.79
CA SER A 163 12.22 -21.88 -8.91
C SER A 163 11.35 -20.92 -9.71
N LEU A 164 10.51 -20.12 -9.03
CA LEU A 164 9.68 -19.10 -9.67
C LEU A 164 10.53 -17.99 -10.29
N SER A 165 11.56 -17.52 -9.58
CA SER A 165 12.49 -16.50 -10.10
C SER A 165 13.18 -16.98 -11.37
N SER A 166 13.54 -18.27 -11.47
CA SER A 166 14.17 -18.83 -12.66
C SER A 166 13.29 -18.76 -13.91
N VAL A 167 11.97 -18.91 -13.76
CA VAL A 167 10.99 -18.88 -14.87
C VAL A 167 10.83 -17.47 -15.44
N TRP A 168 11.06 -16.44 -14.63
CA TRP A 168 10.93 -15.03 -15.05
C TRP A 168 12.27 -14.35 -15.30
N LYS A 169 13.38 -15.05 -15.04
CA LYS A 169 14.72 -14.52 -15.26
C LYS A 169 15.04 -14.44 -16.75
N ARG A 170 15.45 -13.26 -17.21
CA ARG A 170 16.05 -13.11 -18.54
C ARG A 170 17.51 -13.55 -18.52
N PRO A 171 17.91 -14.51 -19.37
CA PRO A 171 19.33 -14.78 -19.54
C PRO A 171 19.96 -13.60 -20.29
N TYR A 172 21.12 -13.13 -19.83
CA TYR A 172 21.98 -12.14 -20.49
C TYR A 172 21.43 -10.69 -20.63
N GLN A 173 20.32 -10.34 -19.97
CA GLN A 173 19.83 -8.96 -19.91
C GLN A 173 19.62 -8.53 -18.46
N SER A 174 20.25 -7.41 -18.05
CA SER A 174 19.95 -6.78 -16.76
C SER A 174 18.78 -5.81 -16.95
N GLY A 175 17.66 -6.09 -16.29
CA GLY A 175 16.49 -5.19 -16.31
C GLY A 175 16.65 -3.92 -15.45
N GLY A 176 17.84 -3.70 -14.88
CA GLY A 176 18.06 -2.69 -13.85
C GLY A 176 17.58 -3.14 -12.47
N ALA A 177 17.79 -2.26 -11.48
CA ALA A 177 17.46 -2.53 -10.08
C ALA A 177 15.93 -2.61 -9.85
N GLU A 178 15.16 -1.72 -10.48
CA GLU A 178 13.69 -1.70 -10.37
C GLU A 178 13.05 -2.99 -10.90
N TRP A 179 13.47 -3.47 -12.07
CA TRP A 179 12.99 -4.74 -12.62
C TRP A 179 13.31 -5.92 -11.71
N SER A 180 14.53 -5.96 -11.15
CA SER A 180 14.94 -7.04 -10.24
C SER A 180 14.09 -7.03 -8.97
N PHE A 181 13.88 -5.84 -8.39
CA PHE A 181 13.03 -5.64 -7.22
C PHE A 181 11.60 -6.13 -7.46
N TYR A 182 10.93 -5.67 -8.52
CA TYR A 182 9.54 -6.06 -8.77
C TYR A 182 9.39 -7.53 -9.17
N ARG A 183 10.37 -8.10 -9.88
CA ARG A 183 10.41 -9.54 -10.13
C ARG A 183 10.44 -10.30 -8.80
N ASP A 184 11.38 -9.97 -7.93
CA ASP A 184 11.58 -10.70 -6.66
C ASP A 184 10.38 -10.50 -5.73
N PHE A 185 9.76 -9.31 -5.75
CA PHE A 185 8.54 -9.06 -5.01
C PHE A 185 7.35 -9.86 -5.58
N ALA A 186 7.18 -9.92 -6.90
CA ALA A 186 6.14 -10.75 -7.52
C ALA A 186 6.34 -12.24 -7.21
N VAL A 187 7.60 -12.71 -7.18
CA VAL A 187 7.95 -14.08 -6.77
C VAL A 187 7.53 -14.33 -5.34
N PHE A 188 7.90 -13.42 -4.43
CA PHE A 188 7.53 -13.49 -3.01
C PHE A 188 6.02 -13.51 -2.79
N CYS A 189 5.26 -12.71 -3.56
CA CYS A 189 3.79 -12.70 -3.47
C CYS A 189 3.15 -13.99 -3.99
N ILE A 190 3.80 -14.70 -4.92
CA ILE A 190 3.25 -15.91 -5.55
C ILE A 190 3.66 -17.18 -4.82
N SER A 191 4.85 -17.22 -4.21
CA SER A 191 5.41 -18.43 -3.60
C SER A 191 4.56 -19.00 -2.47
N ASP A 192 4.77 -20.29 -2.15
CA ASP A 192 4.07 -20.91 -1.00
C ASP A 192 4.73 -20.51 0.33
N ASN A 193 5.98 -20.03 0.26
CA ASN A 193 6.69 -19.37 1.36
C ASN A 193 6.27 -17.90 1.52
N ALA A 194 5.23 -17.46 0.79
CA ALA A 194 4.70 -16.11 0.91
C ALA A 194 4.40 -15.79 2.39
N PHE A 195 4.51 -14.49 2.68
CA PHE A 195 4.17 -13.86 3.95
C PHE A 195 3.04 -14.58 4.70
N GLU A 196 3.26 -14.96 5.97
CA GLU A 196 2.37 -15.81 6.78
C GLU A 196 0.89 -15.40 6.73
N PHE A 197 0.62 -14.10 6.62
CA PHE A 197 -0.73 -13.55 6.53
C PHE A 197 -1.43 -13.79 5.21
N THR A 198 -0.69 -14.01 4.13
CA THR A 198 -1.28 -14.34 2.82
C THR A 198 -2.18 -15.56 2.93
N GLN A 199 -1.68 -16.63 3.57
CA GLN A 199 -2.44 -17.86 3.74
C GLN A 199 -3.63 -17.67 4.68
N LEU A 200 -3.44 -16.86 5.74
CA LEU A 200 -4.52 -16.54 6.68
C LEU A 200 -5.64 -15.73 6.01
N LEU A 201 -5.28 -14.70 5.22
CA LEU A 201 -6.22 -13.87 4.47
C LEU A 201 -6.97 -14.67 3.40
N GLU A 202 -6.32 -15.65 2.78
CA GLU A 202 -6.94 -16.54 1.81
C GLU A 202 -7.80 -17.63 2.47
N ALA A 203 -7.55 -17.95 3.74
CA ALA A 203 -8.31 -18.92 4.50
C ALA A 203 -9.68 -18.39 4.93
N GLU A 204 -9.80 -17.08 5.11
CA GLU A 204 -11.04 -16.41 5.51
C GLU A 204 -11.81 -15.83 4.32
N PRO A 205 -13.15 -15.84 4.34
CA PRO A 205 -13.92 -15.18 3.31
C PRO A 205 -13.78 -13.65 3.46
N PRO A 206 -13.61 -12.90 2.35
CA PRO A 206 -13.36 -11.46 2.41
C PRO A 206 -14.41 -10.63 3.16
N GLY A 207 -15.69 -11.03 3.13
CA GLY A 207 -16.73 -10.38 3.94
C GLY A 207 -16.62 -10.61 5.45
N ASP A 208 -15.81 -11.59 5.87
CA ASP A 208 -15.49 -11.86 7.27
C ASP A 208 -14.13 -11.31 7.70
N LEU A 209 -13.28 -10.84 6.78
CA LEU A 209 -12.08 -10.08 7.12
C LEU A 209 -12.40 -8.82 7.95
N SER A 210 -13.63 -8.31 7.82
CA SER A 210 -14.19 -7.25 8.65
C SER A 210 -14.83 -7.72 9.96
N ARG A 211 -15.10 -9.03 10.16
CA ARG A 211 -15.49 -9.62 11.48
C ARG A 211 -14.30 -9.70 12.42
N LEU A 212 -13.09 -9.83 11.87
CA LEU A 212 -11.84 -10.08 12.59
C LEU A 212 -11.51 -8.98 13.62
N THR A 213 -12.22 -7.85 13.61
CA THR A 213 -11.97 -6.72 14.51
C THR A 213 -12.80 -6.72 15.80
N LEU A 214 -13.91 -7.48 15.91
CA LEU A 214 -14.91 -7.17 16.95
C LEU A 214 -15.34 -8.31 17.89
N GLU A 215 -15.39 -9.58 17.47
CA GLU A 215 -16.07 -10.62 18.27
C GLU A 215 -15.20 -11.81 18.75
N HIS A 216 -14.02 -12.06 18.19
CA HIS A 216 -13.11 -13.11 18.68
C HIS A 216 -11.76 -12.54 19.13
N LEU A 217 -11.43 -12.76 20.40
CA LEU A 217 -10.21 -12.30 21.08
C LEU A 217 -8.89 -12.81 20.45
N SER A 218 -8.94 -13.67 19.42
CA SER A 218 -7.78 -14.16 18.65
C SER A 218 -7.56 -13.44 17.31
N GLU A 219 -8.44 -12.51 16.89
CA GLU A 219 -8.51 -12.00 15.50
C GLU A 219 -8.22 -10.49 15.35
N LYS A 220 -8.35 -9.70 16.43
CA LYS A 220 -7.75 -8.34 16.56
C LYS A 220 -6.25 -8.35 16.19
N VAL A 221 -5.66 -9.51 16.42
CA VAL A 221 -4.31 -9.94 16.07
C VAL A 221 -3.98 -9.77 14.58
N LEU A 222 -4.92 -9.87 13.62
CA LEU A 222 -4.56 -9.80 12.20
C LEU A 222 -4.17 -8.38 11.77
N ILE A 223 -5.05 -7.40 11.98
CA ILE A 223 -4.77 -6.01 11.59
C ILE A 223 -3.61 -5.47 12.40
N GLU A 224 -3.56 -5.73 13.72
CA GLU A 224 -2.44 -5.33 14.56
C GLU A 224 -1.12 -5.98 14.13
N LYS A 225 -1.12 -7.27 13.77
CA LYS A 225 0.10 -7.91 13.25
C LYS A 225 0.48 -7.36 11.88
N LEU A 226 -0.46 -7.10 10.99
CA LEU A 226 -0.18 -6.49 9.70
C LEU A 226 0.40 -5.08 9.87
N LEU A 227 -0.14 -4.28 10.80
CA LEU A 227 0.37 -2.98 11.18
C LEU A 227 1.76 -3.07 11.83
N GLY A 228 1.96 -4.05 12.70
CA GLY A 228 3.26 -4.36 13.31
C GLY A 228 4.30 -4.71 12.25
N HIS A 229 3.98 -5.60 11.29
CA HIS A 229 4.87 -5.93 10.18
C HIS A 229 5.09 -4.74 9.23
N ALA A 230 4.08 -3.89 9.03
CA ALA A 230 4.20 -2.66 8.24
C ALA A 230 5.10 -1.61 8.91
N ARG A 231 5.23 -1.63 10.24
CA ARG A 231 6.07 -0.70 11.02
C ARG A 231 7.47 -1.26 11.30
N ASP A 232 7.52 -2.47 11.84
CA ASP A 232 8.72 -3.07 12.44
C ASP A 232 9.51 -3.95 11.44
N GLY A 233 8.97 -4.16 10.24
CA GLY A 233 9.65 -4.91 9.19
C GLY A 233 10.89 -4.18 8.67
N PRO A 234 11.95 -4.91 8.26
CA PRO A 234 13.12 -4.29 7.65
C PRO A 234 12.72 -3.41 6.47
N GLU A 235 13.35 -2.25 6.36
CA GLU A 235 13.05 -1.26 5.32
C GLU A 235 13.06 -1.91 3.94
N PHE A 236 12.01 -1.61 3.17
CA PHE A 236 11.83 -2.08 1.79
C PHE A 236 11.85 -3.60 1.60
N HIS A 237 11.64 -4.37 2.67
CA HIS A 237 11.48 -5.80 2.60
C HIS A 237 10.12 -6.18 1.99
N PRO A 238 10.05 -7.20 1.10
CA PRO A 238 8.81 -7.64 0.48
C PRO A 238 7.66 -7.91 1.47
N SER A 239 7.96 -8.43 2.67
CA SER A 239 6.94 -8.67 3.70
C SER A 239 6.26 -7.38 4.20
N ARG A 240 7.04 -6.32 4.45
CA ARG A 240 6.54 -5.01 4.90
C ARG A 240 5.60 -4.40 3.86
N LEU A 241 6.03 -4.40 2.60
CA LEU A 241 5.22 -3.89 1.48
C LEU A 241 3.98 -4.74 1.22
N CYS A 242 4.08 -6.06 1.40
CA CYS A 242 2.95 -6.97 1.30
C CYS A 242 1.91 -6.68 2.40
N ALA A 243 2.36 -6.47 3.64
CA ALA A 243 1.49 -6.10 4.76
C ALA A 243 0.72 -4.81 4.48
N ILE A 244 1.41 -3.76 4.01
CA ILE A 244 0.79 -2.48 3.67
C ILE A 244 -0.28 -2.63 2.58
N ARG A 245 -0.01 -3.44 1.56
CA ARG A 245 -0.97 -3.68 0.48
C ARG A 245 -2.12 -4.59 0.87
N TYR A 246 -1.93 -5.52 1.81
CA TYR A 246 -3.04 -6.26 2.38
C TYR A 246 -3.95 -5.35 3.22
N LEU A 247 -3.35 -4.46 4.01
CA LEU A 247 -4.10 -3.43 4.73
C LEU A 247 -4.89 -2.53 3.76
N GLU A 248 -4.29 -2.11 2.65
CA GLU A 248 -4.99 -1.41 1.55
C GLU A 248 -6.23 -2.20 1.10
N GLY A 249 -6.05 -3.47 0.72
CA GLY A 249 -7.15 -4.33 0.26
C GLY A 249 -8.28 -4.47 1.28
N ILE A 250 -7.96 -4.65 2.56
CA ILE A 250 -8.94 -4.73 3.65
C ILE A 250 -9.71 -3.41 3.78
N LEU A 251 -9.01 -2.27 3.77
CA LEU A 251 -9.60 -0.94 3.88
C LEU A 251 -10.47 -0.58 2.66
N GLU A 252 -10.33 -1.25 1.52
CA GLU A 252 -11.21 -1.01 0.38
C GLU A 252 -12.58 -1.72 0.50
N LEU A 253 -12.71 -2.73 1.36
CA LEU A 253 -13.92 -3.55 1.48
C LEU A 253 -15.07 -2.76 2.14
N PRO A 254 -16.26 -2.69 1.52
CA PRO A 254 -17.42 -2.05 2.13
C PRO A 254 -17.77 -2.62 3.50
N SER A 255 -17.73 -3.94 3.70
CA SER A 255 -18.06 -4.54 5.00
C SER A 255 -17.10 -4.17 6.13
N PHE A 256 -15.85 -3.78 5.83
CA PHE A 256 -14.95 -3.21 6.83
C PHE A 256 -15.53 -1.93 7.43
N TRP A 257 -16.18 -1.10 6.60
CA TRP A 257 -16.81 0.15 7.04
C TRP A 257 -18.29 0.04 7.39
N GLY A 258 -19.02 -0.89 6.78
CA GLY A 258 -20.47 -1.05 7.01
C GLY A 258 -20.82 -1.61 8.39
N ARG A 259 -19.85 -2.18 9.10
CA ARG A 259 -20.03 -2.67 10.47
C ARG A 259 -19.89 -1.59 11.52
N PHE A 260 -19.60 -0.36 11.10
CA PHE A 260 -19.67 0.78 11.99
C PHE A 260 -21.14 1.05 12.31
N PRO A 261 -21.54 0.81 13.55
CA PRO A 261 -22.93 0.88 13.92
C PRO A 261 -23.38 2.35 13.91
N PRO A 262 -24.49 2.69 13.22
CA PRO A 262 -25.24 3.87 13.62
C PRO A 262 -25.69 3.64 15.06
N GLU A 263 -25.55 4.66 15.93
CA GLU A 263 -25.83 4.54 17.36
C GLU A 263 -27.12 3.75 17.68
N PRO A 264 -27.13 2.98 18.80
CA PRO A 264 -26.17 3.00 19.90
C PRO A 264 -25.48 1.63 20.04
N CYS A 265 -24.38 1.40 19.34
CA CYS A 265 -23.51 0.31 19.76
C CYS A 265 -22.63 0.72 20.93
N ALA A 266 -22.13 -0.29 21.62
CA ALA A 266 -21.28 -0.14 22.77
C ALA A 266 -20.09 0.78 22.46
N GLU A 267 -19.90 1.81 23.28
CA GLU A 267 -18.76 2.73 23.29
C GLU A 267 -17.40 2.01 23.14
N ARG A 268 -17.34 0.75 23.58
CA ARG A 268 -16.19 -0.16 23.42
C ARG A 268 -15.80 -0.41 21.94
N ASP A 269 -16.76 -0.66 21.06
CA ASP A 269 -16.47 -0.99 19.65
C ASP A 269 -16.01 0.25 18.88
N ARG A 270 -16.56 1.40 19.26
CA ARG A 270 -16.11 2.71 18.78
C ARG A 270 -14.69 3.03 19.22
N GLN A 271 -14.34 2.86 20.49
CA GLN A 271 -12.98 3.11 20.96
C GLN A 271 -11.96 2.20 20.26
N ARG A 272 -12.28 0.92 20.10
CA ARG A 272 -11.44 -0.04 19.37
C ARG A 272 -11.15 0.41 17.93
N PHE A 273 -12.15 0.95 17.26
CA PHE A 273 -11.95 1.49 15.92
C PHE A 273 -11.03 2.71 15.89
N LEU A 274 -11.19 3.63 16.84
CA LEU A 274 -10.30 4.79 16.98
C LEU A 274 -8.86 4.38 17.24
N ASP A 275 -8.65 3.34 18.07
CA ASP A 275 -7.33 2.78 18.33
C ASP A 275 -6.70 2.27 17.02
N VAL A 276 -7.43 1.48 16.23
CA VAL A 276 -6.97 0.96 14.93
C VAL A 276 -6.67 2.09 13.94
N LEU A 277 -7.52 3.13 13.85
CA LEU A 277 -7.25 4.30 13.00
C LEU A 277 -6.01 5.07 13.44
N SER A 278 -5.81 5.22 14.76
CA SER A 278 -4.63 5.86 15.32
C SER A 278 -3.36 5.08 14.95
N GLU A 279 -3.42 3.75 14.99
CA GLU A 279 -2.31 2.90 14.54
C GLU A 279 -2.05 3.05 13.03
N PHE A 280 -3.08 3.06 12.19
CA PHE A 280 -2.93 3.34 10.75
C PHE A 280 -2.23 4.68 10.50
N CYS A 281 -2.65 5.74 11.17
CA CYS A 281 -2.04 7.06 11.05
C CYS A 281 -0.57 7.02 11.49
N SER A 282 -0.26 6.32 12.58
CA SER A 282 1.09 6.19 13.11
C SER A 282 1.99 5.42 12.15
N THR A 283 1.49 4.34 11.55
CA THR A 283 2.21 3.57 10.51
C THR A 283 2.46 4.41 9.25
N ILE A 284 1.48 5.21 8.81
CA ILE A 284 1.66 6.15 7.68
C ILE A 284 2.76 7.18 8.00
N LEU A 285 2.75 7.76 9.20
CA LEU A 285 3.76 8.73 9.63
C LEU A 285 5.15 8.10 9.68
N GLN A 286 5.29 6.90 10.22
CA GLN A 286 6.56 6.18 10.22
C GLN A 286 7.06 5.92 8.79
N LEU A 287 6.17 5.46 7.90
CA LEU A 287 6.53 5.25 6.49
C LEU A 287 6.96 6.56 5.80
N LEU A 288 6.35 7.70 6.16
CA LEU A 288 6.76 9.02 5.69
C LEU A 288 8.14 9.42 6.23
N GLU A 289 8.43 9.14 7.49
CA GLU A 289 9.74 9.41 8.10
C GLU A 289 10.84 8.56 7.46
N ASP A 290 10.61 7.26 7.28
CA ASP A 290 11.54 6.34 6.63
C ASP A 290 11.82 6.75 5.17
N THR A 291 10.81 7.26 4.46
CA THR A 291 10.96 7.72 3.07
C THR A 291 11.50 9.14 2.93
N GLY A 292 11.30 9.98 3.95
CA GLY A 292 11.72 11.39 3.99
C GLY A 292 13.15 11.58 4.49
N GLY A 293 13.63 10.73 5.40
CA GLY A 293 15.02 10.74 5.89
C GLY A 293 16.03 10.58 4.75
N ASP A 294 15.73 9.72 3.78
CA ASP A 294 16.57 9.48 2.60
C ASP A 294 16.53 10.60 1.54
N ALA A 295 15.49 11.44 1.56
CA ALA A 295 15.30 12.50 0.56
C ALA A 295 16.15 13.75 0.84
N ALA A 296 16.58 13.95 2.08
CA ALA A 296 17.42 15.09 2.47
C ALA A 296 18.85 14.96 1.95
N ASP A 297 19.30 13.75 1.62
CA ASP A 297 20.74 13.47 1.43
C ASP A 297 21.20 13.22 -0.01
N MET A 298 20.33 13.05 -1.04
CA MET A 298 20.85 12.80 -2.41
C MET A 298 20.07 13.31 -3.63
N SER A 299 20.88 13.70 -4.60
CA SER A 299 20.63 14.13 -5.98
C SER A 299 20.03 13.07 -6.90
N VAL A 300 19.03 13.48 -7.69
CA VAL A 300 18.53 13.04 -9.04
C VAL A 300 18.33 11.53 -9.37
N ASN A 301 18.89 10.58 -8.63
CA ASN A 301 18.69 9.14 -8.88
C ASN A 301 17.98 8.47 -7.71
N SER A 302 16.64 8.62 -7.64
CA SER A 302 15.81 7.93 -6.65
C SER A 302 15.99 6.41 -6.78
N SER A 303 16.38 5.74 -5.71
CA SER A 303 16.50 4.29 -5.67
C SER A 303 15.12 3.62 -5.82
N PRO A 304 15.04 2.39 -6.38
CA PRO A 304 13.77 1.67 -6.47
C PRO A 304 13.09 1.43 -5.11
N SER A 305 13.90 1.33 -4.04
CA SER A 305 13.41 1.26 -2.66
C SER A 305 12.66 2.53 -2.26
N MET A 306 13.22 3.71 -2.47
CA MET A 306 12.53 4.98 -2.19
C MET A 306 11.20 5.10 -2.93
N ASN A 307 11.16 4.67 -4.21
CA ASN A 307 9.91 4.65 -4.98
C ASN A 307 8.88 3.68 -4.38
N ALA A 308 9.30 2.50 -3.93
CA ALA A 308 8.42 1.55 -3.27
C ALA A 308 7.87 2.08 -1.93
N GLY A 309 8.69 2.76 -1.13
CA GLY A 309 8.23 3.38 0.12
C GLY A 309 7.24 4.52 -0.13
N ARG A 310 7.52 5.40 -1.09
CA ARG A 310 6.57 6.46 -1.48
C ARG A 310 5.24 5.89 -1.95
N MET A 311 5.28 4.85 -2.78
CA MET A 311 4.08 4.14 -3.19
C MET A 311 3.32 3.55 -2.00
N ALA A 312 4.02 2.97 -1.03
CA ALA A 312 3.40 2.39 0.17
C ALA A 312 2.68 3.44 1.02
N VAL A 313 3.29 4.61 1.21
CA VAL A 313 2.67 5.77 1.86
C VAL A 313 1.42 6.22 1.10
N GLU A 314 1.54 6.45 -0.22
CA GLU A 314 0.44 6.91 -1.06
C GLU A 314 -0.76 5.96 -1.00
N VAL A 315 -0.49 4.67 -1.20
CA VAL A 315 -1.46 3.57 -1.15
C VAL A 315 -2.22 3.54 0.18
N LEU A 316 -1.50 3.51 1.31
CA LEU A 316 -2.13 3.36 2.61
C LEU A 316 -2.91 4.63 2.99
N SER A 317 -2.34 5.80 2.72
CA SER A 317 -2.96 7.09 3.04
C SER A 317 -4.25 7.31 2.24
N CYS A 318 -4.25 6.97 0.95
CA CYS A 318 -5.44 7.09 0.11
C CYS A 318 -6.54 6.14 0.57
N SER A 319 -6.20 4.91 0.98
CA SER A 319 -7.17 3.91 1.42
C SER A 319 -7.83 4.27 2.74
N VAL A 320 -7.04 4.72 3.72
CA VAL A 320 -7.59 5.23 5.00
C VAL A 320 -8.55 6.39 4.74
N LEU A 321 -8.14 7.36 3.91
CA LEU A 321 -9.01 8.50 3.60
C LEU A 321 -10.28 8.14 2.86
N ASN A 322 -10.20 7.29 1.84
CA ASN A 322 -11.37 6.84 1.10
C ASN A 322 -12.36 6.16 2.05
N GLY A 323 -11.84 5.36 2.98
CA GLY A 323 -12.59 4.78 4.08
C GLY A 323 -13.29 5.82 4.97
N LEU A 324 -12.54 6.80 5.46
CA LEU A 324 -13.08 7.90 6.29
C LEU A 324 -14.15 8.71 5.54
N LEU A 325 -13.96 8.96 4.24
CA LEU A 325 -14.95 9.63 3.39
C LEU A 325 -16.24 8.80 3.24
N ARG A 326 -16.14 7.46 3.18
CA ARG A 326 -17.33 6.58 3.18
C ARG A 326 -18.06 6.62 4.51
N LEU A 327 -17.33 6.56 5.62
CA LEU A 327 -17.91 6.72 6.96
C LEU A 327 -18.65 8.03 7.13
N ARG A 328 -18.09 9.09 6.56
CA ARG A 328 -18.72 10.40 6.52
C ARG A 328 -20.01 10.39 5.71
N ASP A 329 -19.99 9.82 4.51
CA ASP A 329 -21.18 9.73 3.65
C ASP A 329 -22.29 8.89 4.33
N LEU A 330 -21.91 7.85 5.09
CA LEU A 330 -22.83 7.06 5.91
C LEU A 330 -23.41 7.86 7.10
N ASN A 331 -22.65 8.80 7.66
CA ASN A 331 -23.01 9.58 8.86
C ASN A 331 -23.47 11.03 8.56
N ASN A 332 -23.67 11.40 7.28
CA ASN A 332 -24.02 12.76 6.84
C ASN A 332 -23.07 13.88 7.35
N LEU A 333 -21.78 13.59 7.50
CA LEU A 333 -20.80 14.55 8.01
C LEU A 333 -20.24 15.48 6.89
N PRO A 334 -19.98 16.77 7.15
CA PRO A 334 -19.44 17.69 6.14
C PRO A 334 -17.90 17.66 6.08
N LEU A 335 -17.32 16.83 5.21
CA LEU A 335 -15.89 16.91 4.83
C LEU A 335 -15.74 17.18 3.33
N ARG A 336 -14.55 17.62 2.88
CA ARG A 336 -14.21 17.77 1.46
C ARG A 336 -13.24 16.66 1.04
N ARG A 337 -13.33 16.20 -0.22
CA ARG A 337 -12.35 15.24 -0.76
C ARG A 337 -10.99 15.94 -0.95
N PRO A 338 -9.88 15.39 -0.43
CA PRO A 338 -8.56 15.93 -0.67
C PRO A 338 -8.10 15.68 -2.12
N THR A 339 -7.20 16.52 -2.63
CA THR A 339 -6.70 16.50 -4.02
C THR A 339 -5.21 16.22 -4.15
N SER A 340 -4.46 16.12 -3.05
CA SER A 340 -3.01 15.87 -3.06
C SER A 340 -2.52 15.20 -1.77
N LEU A 341 -1.38 14.48 -1.80
CA LEU A 341 -0.80 13.82 -0.62
C LEU A 341 -0.59 14.80 0.58
N PRO A 342 -0.10 16.04 0.40
CA PRO A 342 -0.02 16.99 1.51
C PRO A 342 -1.39 17.37 2.08
N GLN A 343 -2.43 17.46 1.24
CA GLN A 343 -3.81 17.64 1.72
C GLN A 343 -4.33 16.38 2.40
N ILE A 344 -3.97 15.19 1.93
CA ILE A 344 -4.32 13.91 2.54
C ILE A 344 -3.74 13.83 3.95
N VAL A 345 -2.45 14.10 4.10
CA VAL A 345 -1.76 14.11 5.39
C VAL A 345 -2.30 15.24 6.27
N SER A 346 -2.50 16.45 5.72
CA SER A 346 -3.10 17.56 6.46
C SER A 346 -4.54 17.26 6.89
N THR A 347 -5.34 16.59 6.07
CA THR A 347 -6.69 16.14 6.40
C THR A 347 -6.64 15.04 7.45
N LEU A 348 -5.79 14.01 7.34
CA LEU A 348 -5.64 12.98 8.37
C LEU A 348 -5.18 13.56 9.70
N LEU A 349 -4.25 14.53 9.70
CA LEU A 349 -3.77 15.19 10.91
C LEU A 349 -4.80 16.19 11.49
N SER A 350 -5.46 16.95 10.62
CA SER A 350 -6.54 17.87 11.03
C SER A 350 -7.75 17.11 11.54
N ASP A 351 -8.08 15.99 10.90
CA ASP A 351 -9.14 15.08 11.31
C ASP A 351 -8.75 14.37 12.58
N ARG A 352 -7.51 13.88 12.77
CA ARG A 352 -7.06 13.39 14.09
C ARG A 352 -7.30 14.43 15.18
N THR A 353 -6.83 15.67 15.00
CA THR A 353 -7.06 16.73 16.00
C THR A 353 -8.51 17.20 16.11
N ARG A 354 -9.34 17.02 15.08
CA ARG A 354 -10.78 17.31 15.09
C ARG A 354 -11.60 16.15 15.66
N PHE A 355 -11.18 14.91 15.48
CA PHE A 355 -11.74 13.71 16.09
C PHE A 355 -11.41 13.75 17.59
N ASP A 356 -10.15 14.02 17.95
CA ASP A 356 -9.70 14.24 19.32
C ASP A 356 -10.47 15.39 20.00
N ARG A 357 -10.88 16.44 19.26
CA ARG A 357 -11.64 17.60 19.79
C ARG A 357 -13.16 17.46 19.74
N ALA A 358 -13.73 16.88 18.68
CA ALA A 358 -15.17 16.70 18.50
C ALA A 358 -15.70 15.52 19.34
N PHE A 359 -14.81 14.62 19.73
CA PHE A 359 -15.13 13.44 20.52
C PHE A 359 -14.34 13.38 21.82
N GLU A 360 -14.06 14.55 22.39
CA GLU A 360 -13.75 14.70 23.81
C GLU A 360 -15.06 14.69 24.66
N PRO A 361 -15.65 13.52 24.98
CA PRO A 361 -16.42 13.45 26.22
C PRO A 361 -16.13 12.15 26.99
N ALA A 362 -14.92 12.00 27.52
CA ALA A 362 -14.65 11.00 28.56
C ALA A 362 -13.85 11.61 29.72
N SER A 363 -12.87 12.47 29.43
CA SER A 363 -12.12 13.24 30.42
C SER A 363 -12.97 14.29 31.14
N ARG A 364 -13.92 14.94 30.44
CA ARG A 364 -14.84 15.93 31.06
C ARG A 364 -15.94 15.31 31.90
N VAL A 365 -16.50 14.16 31.49
CA VAL A 365 -17.50 13.44 32.29
C VAL A 365 -16.84 12.80 33.51
N LYS A 366 -15.64 12.24 33.36
CA LYS A 366 -14.85 11.73 34.48
C LYS A 366 -14.43 12.84 35.46
N ALA A 367 -14.00 14.02 34.99
CA ALA A 367 -13.73 15.16 35.86
C ALA A 367 -14.98 15.72 36.57
N MET A 368 -16.17 15.55 35.98
CA MET A 368 -17.45 15.96 36.56
C MET A 368 -17.92 14.99 37.67
N PHE A 369 -17.49 13.72 37.63
CA PHE A 369 -17.76 12.71 38.67
C PHE A 369 -16.61 12.55 39.68
N ASP A 370 -15.37 12.92 39.33
CA ASP A 370 -14.19 12.90 40.20
C ASP A 370 -13.98 14.22 40.97
N SER A 371 -14.87 15.21 40.78
CA SER A 371 -14.89 16.42 41.62
C SER A 371 -15.48 16.05 42.99
N PRO A 372 -14.71 16.11 44.10
CA PRO A 372 -15.27 15.89 45.42
C PRO A 372 -16.38 16.91 45.69
N PRO A 373 -17.46 16.54 46.39
CA PRO A 373 -18.51 17.49 46.72
C PRO A 373 -17.87 18.64 47.51
N SER A 374 -17.97 19.85 46.94
CA SER A 374 -17.64 21.07 47.66
C SER A 374 -18.47 21.11 48.93
N SER A 375 -17.79 21.11 50.07
CA SER A 375 -18.33 21.26 51.41
C SER A 375 -19.42 22.33 51.47
N PRO A 376 -20.58 22.06 52.07
CA PRO A 376 -21.57 23.09 52.31
C PRO A 376 -20.99 24.08 53.32
N THR A 377 -21.04 25.36 52.97
CA THR A 377 -20.92 26.46 53.92
C THR A 377 -22.04 26.34 54.94
N ASP A 378 -21.65 26.29 56.20
CA ASP A 378 -22.50 26.56 57.36
C ASP A 378 -23.32 27.83 57.10
N ASP A 379 -24.64 27.73 57.22
CA ASP A 379 -25.47 28.81 57.73
C ASP A 379 -26.88 28.28 58.07
N GLU A 380 -27.25 28.59 59.33
CA GLU A 380 -28.59 28.72 59.92
C GLU A 380 -29.32 27.50 60.51
N ASP A 381 -29.29 27.50 61.85
CA ASP A 381 -30.37 27.22 62.80
C ASP A 381 -31.78 27.07 62.20
N GLU A 382 -32.48 25.98 62.56
CA GLU A 382 -33.74 26.08 63.29
C GLU A 382 -34.26 24.71 63.76
N CYS A 383 -34.86 24.73 64.96
CA CYS A 383 -35.44 23.63 65.72
C CYS A 383 -36.50 22.81 64.98
N PHE A 384 -36.65 21.51 65.33
CA PHE A 384 -37.88 20.87 65.91
C PHE A 384 -37.83 19.32 65.84
N PRO A 385 -38.66 18.57 66.60
CA PRO A 385 -38.15 17.62 67.59
C PRO A 385 -38.26 16.14 67.18
N SER A 386 -37.54 15.34 67.97
CA SER A 386 -37.53 13.88 68.06
C SER A 386 -38.92 13.24 68.07
N VAL A 387 -39.09 12.19 67.26
CA VAL A 387 -40.11 11.16 67.44
C VAL A 387 -39.41 9.81 67.60
N GLU A 388 -39.70 9.18 68.73
CA GLU A 388 -39.30 7.83 69.11
C GLU A 388 -39.75 6.78 68.09
N ILE A 389 -38.88 5.82 67.78
CA ILE A 389 -39.31 4.52 67.25
C ILE A 389 -38.77 3.43 68.17
N LEU A 390 -39.73 2.74 68.80
CA LEU A 390 -39.57 1.49 69.52
C LEU A 390 -38.88 0.43 68.65
N HIS A 391 -37.81 -0.17 69.17
CA HIS A 391 -37.75 -1.61 69.45
C HIS A 391 -36.64 -1.97 70.44
#